data_AF-A0A851B7L0-F1
#
_entry.id   AF-A0A851B7L0-F1
#
_cell.length_a   1.000
_cell.length_b   1.000
_cell.length_c   1.000
_cell.angle_alpha   90.00
_cell.angle_beta   90.00
_cell.angle_gamma   90.00
#
_symmetry.space_group_name_H-M   'P 1'
#
loop_
_entity.id
_entity.type
_entity.pdbx_description
1 polymer ?
#
loop_
_entity_poly.entity_id
_entity_poly.type
_entity_poly.pdbx_seq_one_letter_code
_entity_poly.pdbx_strand_id
1 'polypeptide(L)'
;VCSATGKPAPSITWLDDRGLEETPQIHHVQNTNGTVTVASRLTFSANHLHALFCLLDHPQGRKMKALHLEKGKEDVQKRTVIITSILTAVFLLLVLMYCVMRLNNSRRNKQKTRGAPRTPAKEAGLQQDLGERASVGLHTPKDQHITYQNE
;
A
#
# COMPACT_ATOMS: atom_id res chain seq x y z
N VAL A 1 9.89 27.10 -21.83
CA VAL A 1 9.86 27.63 -23.22
C VAL A 1 8.78 26.89 -23.99
N CYS A 2 8.00 27.60 -24.80
CA CYS A 2 7.03 27.04 -25.74
C CYS A 2 7.26 27.70 -27.11
N SER A 3 7.07 26.96 -28.20
CA SER A 3 7.33 27.46 -29.56
C SER A 3 6.36 26.87 -30.56
N ALA A 4 5.96 27.66 -31.55
CA ALA A 4 5.10 27.22 -32.64
C ALA A 4 5.33 28.03 -33.91
N THR A 5 5.09 27.41 -35.06
CA THR A 5 5.23 28.02 -36.39
C THR A 5 3.89 27.98 -37.11
N GLY A 6 3.49 29.09 -37.73
CA GLY A 6 2.21 29.18 -38.44
C GLY A 6 2.14 30.32 -39.45
N LYS A 7 1.05 30.34 -40.21
CA LYS A 7 0.63 31.47 -41.06
C LYS A 7 -0.90 31.64 -40.92
N PRO A 8 -1.42 32.76 -40.40
CA PRO A 8 -0.68 33.90 -39.81
C PRO A 8 0.12 33.50 -38.56
N ALA A 9 0.88 34.44 -38.00
CA ALA A 9 1.68 34.21 -36.80
C ALA A 9 0.79 33.70 -35.63
N PRO A 10 1.13 32.58 -34.97
CA PRO A 10 0.38 32.09 -33.82
C PRO A 10 0.61 32.96 -32.58
N SER A 11 -0.40 33.05 -31.72
CA SER A 11 -0.25 33.63 -30.38
C SER A 11 0.14 32.55 -29.38
N ILE A 12 1.02 32.88 -28.43
CA ILE A 12 1.42 32.00 -27.33
C ILE A 12 1.19 32.72 -26.00
N THR A 13 0.26 32.18 -25.21
CA THR A 13 -0.08 32.67 -23.87
C THR A 13 0.30 31.63 -22.83
N TRP A 14 0.72 32.08 -21.65
CA TRP A 14 0.96 31.23 -20.49
C TRP A 14 -0.24 31.30 -19.56
N LEU A 15 -0.71 30.16 -19.08
CA LEU A 15 -1.79 30.04 -18.12
C LEU A 15 -1.31 29.25 -16.90
N ASP A 16 -1.72 29.68 -15.72
CA ASP A 16 -1.44 29.05 -14.43
C ASP A 16 -2.69 29.12 -13.53
N ASP A 17 -2.63 28.47 -12.36
CA ASP A 17 -3.78 28.39 -11.44
C ASP A 17 -3.97 29.63 -10.54
N ARG A 18 -3.00 30.55 -10.44
CA ARG A 18 -3.01 31.66 -9.48
C ARG A 18 -2.89 33.06 -10.08
N GLY A 19 -2.68 33.17 -11.38
CA GLY A 19 -2.47 34.44 -12.07
C GLY A 19 -0.99 34.75 -12.16
N LEU A 20 -0.46 34.61 -13.37
CA LEU A 20 0.96 34.77 -13.66
C LEU A 20 1.42 36.23 -13.48
N GLU A 21 2.25 36.48 -12.47
CA GLU A 21 2.88 37.78 -12.26
C GLU A 21 4.09 37.99 -13.18
N GLU A 22 4.81 36.93 -13.58
CA GLU A 22 6.00 37.05 -14.42
C GLU A 22 5.67 37.23 -15.92
N THR A 23 6.10 38.36 -16.49
CA THR A 23 5.94 38.64 -17.93
C THR A 23 6.78 37.70 -18.80
N PRO A 24 6.21 36.98 -19.77
CA PRO A 24 6.97 36.11 -20.67
C PRO A 24 7.76 36.90 -21.72
N GLN A 25 8.97 36.43 -22.03
CA GLN A 25 9.78 36.94 -23.14
C GLN A 25 9.33 36.29 -24.44
N ILE A 26 8.90 37.09 -25.43
CA ILE A 26 8.40 36.60 -26.72
C ILE A 26 9.37 36.98 -27.84
N HIS A 27 9.75 36.00 -28.66
CA HIS A 27 10.57 36.19 -29.85
C HIS A 27 9.81 35.75 -31.09
N HIS A 28 9.92 36.53 -32.16
CA HIS A 28 9.34 36.25 -33.47
C HIS A 28 10.47 36.04 -34.48
N VAL A 29 10.40 34.97 -35.26
CA VAL A 29 11.32 34.67 -36.36
C VAL A 29 10.50 34.46 -37.62
N GLN A 30 10.79 35.26 -38.66
CA GLN A 30 10.13 35.12 -39.95
C GLN A 30 10.93 34.16 -40.83
N ASN A 31 10.29 33.09 -41.29
CA ASN A 31 10.92 32.03 -42.06
C ASN A 31 10.89 32.37 -43.57
N THR A 32 11.85 31.84 -44.32
CA THR A 32 11.95 32.03 -45.79
C THR A 32 10.72 31.52 -46.56
N ASN A 33 9.99 30.55 -46.01
CA ASN A 33 8.73 30.05 -46.57
C ASN A 33 7.50 30.94 -46.26
N GLY A 34 7.70 32.12 -45.66
CA GLY A 34 6.63 33.06 -45.32
C GLY A 34 5.73 32.65 -44.15
N THR A 35 6.15 31.67 -43.35
CA THR A 35 5.57 31.39 -42.02
C THR A 35 6.29 32.21 -40.94
N VAL A 36 5.66 32.35 -39.78
CA VAL A 36 6.27 32.99 -38.60
C VAL A 36 6.36 31.96 -37.48
N THR A 37 7.55 31.82 -36.92
CA THR A 37 7.80 31.07 -35.69
C THR A 37 7.74 32.04 -34.51
N VAL A 38 6.92 31.72 -33.52
CA VAL A 38 6.82 32.46 -32.25
C VAL A 38 7.34 31.56 -31.15
N ALA A 39 8.30 32.04 -30.37
CA ALA A 39 8.87 31.34 -29.23
C ALA A 39 8.70 32.19 -27.97
N SER A 40 8.03 31.63 -26.98
CA SER A 40 7.77 32.29 -25.69
C SER A 40 8.57 31.61 -24.57
N ARG A 41 9.28 32.39 -23.78
CA ARG A 41 10.08 31.98 -22.62
C ARG A 41 9.53 32.66 -21.38
N LEU A 42 8.80 31.89 -20.58
CA LEU A 42 8.49 32.24 -19.21
C LEU A 42 9.59 31.71 -18.27
N THR A 43 9.95 32.52 -17.28
CA THR A 43 10.88 32.17 -16.19
C THR A 43 10.15 32.52 -14.89
N PHE A 44 10.03 31.56 -13.98
CA PHE A 44 9.19 31.68 -12.80
C PHE A 44 9.78 30.95 -11.59
N SER A 45 9.33 31.28 -10.39
CA SER A 45 9.86 30.69 -9.16
C SER A 45 9.43 29.23 -8.98
N ALA A 46 10.39 28.32 -8.98
CA ALA A 46 10.17 26.88 -8.73
C ALA A 46 9.79 26.54 -7.28
N ASN A 47 9.50 27.53 -6.42
CA ASN A 47 8.88 27.31 -5.10
C ASN A 47 7.35 27.21 -5.20
N HIS A 48 6.78 27.66 -6.32
CA HIS A 48 5.36 27.62 -6.59
C HIS A 48 5.09 26.54 -7.64
N LEU A 49 4.77 25.33 -7.17
CA LEU A 49 4.37 24.21 -8.01
C LEU A 49 2.99 24.49 -8.62
N HIS A 50 3.00 25.13 -9.77
CA HIS A 50 1.81 25.35 -10.59
C HIS A 50 1.73 24.40 -11.76
N ALA A 51 0.51 23.96 -12.06
CA ALA A 51 0.20 23.41 -13.36
C ALA A 51 0.31 24.56 -14.36
N LEU A 52 1.45 24.63 -15.05
CA LEU A 52 1.70 25.66 -16.05
C LEU A 52 1.28 25.13 -17.42
N PHE A 53 0.52 25.90 -18.17
CA PHE A 53 0.05 25.53 -19.49
C PHE A 53 0.52 26.55 -20.53
N CYS A 54 1.07 26.05 -21.63
CA CYS A 54 1.24 26.84 -22.84
C CYS A 54 -0.05 26.74 -23.66
N LEU A 55 -0.71 27.86 -23.89
CA LEU A 55 -1.82 27.99 -24.82
C LEU A 55 -1.31 28.55 -26.16
N LEU A 56 -1.57 27.80 -27.22
CA LEU A 56 -1.42 28.23 -28.60
C LEU A 56 -2.78 28.66 -29.14
N ASP A 57 -2.89 29.90 -29.62
CA ASP A 57 -4.06 30.38 -30.35
C ASP A 57 -3.70 30.67 -31.82
N HIS A 58 -4.48 30.11 -32.74
CA HIS A 58 -4.26 30.23 -34.19
C HIS A 58 -5.60 30.07 -34.93
N PRO A 59 -5.83 30.73 -36.08
CA PRO A 59 -7.10 30.61 -36.81
C PRO A 59 -7.49 29.20 -37.25
N GLN A 60 -6.53 28.27 -37.38
CA GLN A 60 -6.81 26.86 -37.70
C GLN A 60 -7.16 26.00 -36.46
N GLY A 61 -7.15 26.60 -35.27
CA GLY A 61 -7.53 25.93 -34.02
C GLY A 61 -6.58 26.24 -32.86
N ARG A 62 -7.14 26.16 -31.66
CA ARG A 62 -6.45 26.33 -30.38
C ARG A 62 -5.84 25.02 -29.92
N LYS A 63 -4.61 25.06 -29.37
CA LYS A 63 -3.94 23.88 -28.78
C LYS A 63 -3.38 24.26 -27.41
N MET A 64 -3.42 23.33 -26.46
CA MET A 64 -2.95 23.56 -25.09
C MET A 64 -1.98 22.44 -24.70
N LYS A 65 -0.86 22.79 -24.07
CA LYS A 65 0.13 21.82 -23.58
C LYS A 65 0.44 22.08 -22.11
N ALA A 66 0.13 21.08 -21.28
CA ALA A 66 0.54 21.06 -19.88
C ALA A 66 2.06 20.90 -19.75
N LEU A 67 2.66 21.62 -18.81
CA LEU A 67 4.05 21.54 -18.42
C LEU A 67 4.07 21.19 -16.93
N HIS A 68 4.14 19.89 -16.65
CA HIS A 68 4.34 19.41 -15.30
C HIS A 68 5.76 19.76 -14.86
N LEU A 69 5.90 20.73 -13.96
CA LEU A 69 7.19 21.01 -13.35
C LEU A 69 7.53 19.88 -12.40
N GLU A 70 8.46 19.01 -12.79
CA GLU A 70 8.83 17.80 -12.07
C GLU A 70 9.76 18.10 -10.88
N LYS A 71 9.31 18.99 -10.00
CA LYS A 71 9.97 19.29 -8.72
C LYS A 71 9.16 18.68 -7.59
N GLY A 72 9.80 17.88 -6.76
CA GLY A 72 9.18 17.24 -5.59
C GLY A 72 8.71 15.80 -5.78
N LYS A 73 8.51 15.28 -7.01
CA LYS A 73 8.27 13.82 -7.16
C LYS A 73 9.43 13.01 -6.60
N GLU A 74 10.67 13.33 -6.98
CA GLU A 74 11.83 12.62 -6.44
C GLU A 74 11.97 12.75 -4.93
N ASP A 75 11.79 13.94 -4.35
CA ASP A 75 11.99 14.16 -2.90
C ASP A 75 10.88 13.49 -2.07
N VAL A 76 9.63 13.67 -2.48
CA VAL A 76 8.47 13.01 -1.85
C VAL A 76 8.57 11.50 -2.04
N GLN A 77 8.90 10.99 -3.22
CA GLN A 77 9.07 9.56 -3.47
C GLN A 77 10.23 8.97 -2.66
N LYS A 78 11.39 9.65 -2.57
CA LYS A 78 12.52 9.24 -1.72
C LYS A 78 12.09 9.21 -0.24
N ARG A 79 11.40 10.23 0.26
CA ARG A 79 10.82 10.23 1.62
C ARG A 79 9.83 9.09 1.84
N THR A 80 8.88 8.89 0.93
CA THR A 80 7.88 7.81 1.03
C THR A 80 8.52 6.43 1.00
N VAL A 81 9.51 6.19 0.14
CA VAL A 81 10.27 4.93 0.08
C VAL A 81 11.05 4.71 1.38
N ILE A 82 11.70 5.74 1.94
CA ILE A 82 12.41 5.62 3.23
C ILE A 82 11.43 5.28 4.37
N ILE A 83 10.33 6.02 4.49
CA ILE A 83 9.32 5.81 5.56
C ILE A 83 8.69 4.42 5.44
N THR A 84 8.30 3.99 4.24
CA THR A 84 7.72 2.65 4.01
C THR A 84 8.73 1.52 4.24
N SER A 85 9.99 1.72 3.88
CA SER A 85 11.08 0.76 4.18
C SER A 85 11.29 0.57 5.68
N ILE A 86 11.31 1.66 6.45
CA ILE A 86 11.42 1.59 7.93
C ILE A 86 10.18 0.92 8.54
N LEU A 87 8.98 1.31 8.11
CA LEU A 87 7.73 0.75 8.64
C LEU A 87 7.60 -0.76 8.38
N THR A 88 7.97 -1.22 7.17
CA THR A 88 7.95 -2.64 6.81
C THR A 88 8.99 -3.44 7.60
N ALA A 89 10.21 -2.92 7.78
CA ALA A 89 11.24 -3.56 8.60
C ALA A 89 10.79 -3.71 10.07
N VAL A 90 10.22 -2.67 10.68
CA VAL A 90 9.69 -2.72 12.06
C VAL A 90 8.55 -3.75 12.18
N PHE A 91 7.63 -3.77 11.22
CA PHE A 91 6.52 -4.75 11.21
C PHE A 91 7.02 -6.20 11.13
N LEU A 92 8.01 -6.48 10.27
CA LEU A 92 8.63 -7.81 10.16
C LEU A 92 9.31 -8.24 11.47
N LEU A 93 10.03 -7.33 12.15
CA LEU A 93 10.65 -7.61 13.45
C LEU A 93 9.61 -7.95 14.53
N LEU A 94 8.49 -7.23 14.58
CA LEU A 94 7.39 -7.51 15.52
C LEU A 94 6.76 -8.88 15.26
N VAL A 95 6.53 -9.26 13.99
CA VAL A 95 6.02 -10.59 13.62
C VAL A 95 6.99 -11.70 14.01
N LEU A 96 8.30 -11.51 13.76
CA LEU A 96 9.33 -12.48 14.16
C LEU A 96 9.37 -12.66 15.70
N MET A 97 9.34 -11.56 16.46
CA MET A 97 9.28 -11.62 17.92
C MET A 97 8.03 -12.34 18.42
N TYR A 98 6.86 -12.06 17.84
CA TYR A 98 5.61 -12.76 18.15
C TYR A 98 5.70 -14.27 17.85
N CYS A 99 6.25 -14.64 16.68
CA CYS A 99 6.48 -16.04 16.33
C CYS A 99 7.40 -16.75 17.34
N VAL A 100 8.52 -16.13 17.73
CA VAL A 100 9.45 -16.69 18.74
C VAL A 100 8.77 -16.82 20.11
N MET A 101 8.02 -15.81 20.56
CA MET A 101 7.25 -15.88 21.80
C MET A 101 6.21 -17.01 21.78
N ARG A 102 5.45 -17.14 20.68
CA ARG A 102 4.44 -18.19 20.50
C ARG A 102 5.06 -19.59 20.47
N LEU A 103 6.18 -19.76 19.78
CA LEU A 103 6.94 -21.01 19.73
C LEU A 103 7.50 -21.39 21.12
N ASN A 104 8.05 -20.43 21.86
CA ASN A 104 8.58 -20.65 23.20
C ASN A 104 7.47 -21.02 24.20
N ASN A 105 6.34 -20.31 24.16
CA ASN A 105 5.17 -20.65 24.98
C ASN A 105 4.58 -22.03 24.61
N SER A 106 4.56 -22.39 23.33
CA SER A 106 4.18 -23.75 22.90
C SER A 106 5.13 -24.82 23.45
N ARG A 107 6.45 -24.59 23.40
CA ARG A 107 7.47 -25.50 23.98
C ARG A 107 7.31 -25.63 25.50
N ARG A 108 7.12 -24.52 26.23
CA ARG A 108 6.87 -24.50 27.68
C ARG A 108 5.60 -25.28 28.05
N ASN A 109 4.51 -25.09 27.31
CA ASN A 109 3.27 -25.86 27.54
C ASN A 109 3.47 -27.36 27.28
N LYS A 110 4.16 -27.75 26.19
CA LYS A 110 4.49 -29.16 25.91
C LYS A 110 5.38 -29.80 26.97
N GLN A 111 6.31 -29.06 27.58
CA GLN A 111 7.09 -29.54 28.73
C GLN A 111 6.20 -29.75 29.97
N LYS A 112 5.32 -28.80 30.30
CA LYS A 112 4.36 -28.96 31.42
C LYS A 112 3.48 -30.21 31.25
N THR A 113 2.98 -30.50 30.04
CA THR A 113 2.17 -31.69 29.78
C THR A 113 2.95 -33.01 29.91
N ARG A 114 4.28 -33.01 29.68
CA ARG A 114 5.13 -34.21 29.83
C ARG A 114 5.69 -34.40 31.25
N GLY A 115 5.52 -33.42 32.13
CA GLY A 115 6.09 -33.40 33.48
C GLY A 115 5.25 -34.05 34.57
N ALA A 116 4.15 -34.74 34.25
CA ALA A 116 3.34 -35.46 35.23
C ALA A 116 3.98 -36.83 35.55
N PRO A 117 4.48 -37.09 36.78
CA PRO A 117 5.11 -38.36 37.10
C PRO A 117 4.08 -39.48 37.18
N ARG A 118 4.30 -40.58 36.46
CA ARG A 118 3.62 -41.85 36.75
C ARG A 118 4.34 -42.51 37.92
N THR A 119 3.70 -42.52 39.09
CA THR A 119 4.09 -43.37 40.21
C THR A 119 3.91 -44.84 39.82
N PRO A 120 4.93 -45.70 39.95
CA PRO A 120 4.74 -47.13 39.89
C PRO A 120 4.18 -47.59 41.24
N ALA A 121 2.89 -47.94 41.29
CA ALA A 121 2.32 -48.61 42.45
C ALA A 121 2.98 -49.99 42.61
N LYS A 122 3.88 -50.10 43.60
CA LYS A 122 4.50 -51.36 44.00
C LYS A 122 3.51 -52.09 44.90
N GLU A 123 2.65 -52.89 44.30
CA GLU A 123 1.71 -53.74 45.03
C GLU A 123 2.17 -55.20 44.94
N ALA A 124 2.56 -55.75 46.09
CA ALA A 124 2.89 -57.16 46.27
C ALA A 124 1.85 -57.75 47.21
N GLY A 125 1.08 -58.76 46.76
CA GLY A 125 0.02 -59.33 47.58
C GLY A 125 -1.03 -60.12 46.78
N LEU A 126 -0.63 -61.29 46.30
CA LEU A 126 -1.47 -62.28 45.62
C LEU A 126 -2.75 -62.67 46.42
N GLN A 127 -3.94 -62.29 45.93
CA GLN A 127 -5.27 -62.96 45.98
C GLN A 127 -6.31 -61.96 45.41
N GLN A 128 -7.48 -62.36 44.87
CA GLN A 128 -8.21 -63.62 44.97
C GLN A 128 -8.89 -63.97 43.64
N ASP A 129 -9.30 -65.24 43.50
CA ASP A 129 -9.74 -65.87 42.25
C ASP A 129 -11.17 -65.49 41.81
N LEU A 130 -11.51 -65.83 40.56
CA LEU A 130 -12.82 -65.69 39.92
C LEU A 130 -14.01 -66.15 40.79
N GLY A 131 -14.99 -65.27 41.00
CA GLY A 131 -16.32 -65.58 41.51
C GLY A 131 -17.29 -64.41 41.24
N GLU A 132 -18.33 -64.60 40.43
CA GLU A 132 -19.70 -64.92 40.91
C GLU A 132 -20.39 -63.67 41.52
N ARG A 133 -21.29 -62.94 40.83
CA ARG A 133 -22.63 -63.31 40.30
C ARG A 133 -23.03 -62.43 39.09
N ALA A 134 -23.63 -62.98 38.03
CA ALA A 134 -25.09 -63.04 37.76
C ALA A 134 -25.83 -61.68 37.93
N SER A 135 -26.60 -61.17 36.96
CA SER A 135 -27.60 -61.89 36.15
C SER A 135 -27.92 -61.28 34.77
N VAL A 136 -28.66 -62.05 33.97
CA VAL A 136 -29.16 -61.76 32.60
C VAL A 136 -30.23 -60.65 32.57
N GLY A 137 -30.27 -59.80 31.53
CA GLY A 137 -31.45 -58.95 31.30
C GLY A 137 -31.37 -57.75 30.32
N LEU A 138 -31.25 -58.04 29.03
CA LEU A 138 -31.94 -57.38 27.90
C LEU A 138 -32.62 -55.98 28.11
N HIS A 139 -32.12 -54.92 27.45
CA HIS A 139 -32.85 -54.07 26.45
C HIS A 139 -32.18 -52.70 26.16
N THR A 140 -32.11 -52.36 24.86
CA THR A 140 -31.98 -50.99 24.32
C THR A 140 -33.39 -50.40 24.06
N PRO A 141 -33.60 -49.14 23.57
CA PRO A 141 -32.68 -48.05 23.21
C PRO A 141 -33.13 -46.62 23.70
N LYS A 142 -32.46 -45.56 23.18
CA LYS A 142 -33.05 -44.48 22.31
C LYS A 142 -32.88 -43.00 22.76
N ASP A 143 -32.71 -42.15 21.73
CA ASP A 143 -32.98 -40.69 21.59
C ASP A 143 -32.31 -39.66 22.56
N GLN A 144 -32.07 -38.38 22.23
CA GLN A 144 -31.77 -37.57 21.03
C GLN A 144 -32.00 -36.07 21.37
N HIS A 145 -31.35 -35.14 20.62
CA HIS A 145 -31.60 -33.66 20.55
C HIS A 145 -31.47 -32.85 21.87
N ILE A 146 -31.61 -31.51 21.98
CA ILE A 146 -31.96 -30.33 21.13
C ILE A 146 -30.82 -29.28 21.34
N THR A 147 -30.03 -28.80 20.37
CA THR A 147 -30.24 -27.78 19.29
C THR A 147 -30.43 -26.31 19.74
N TYR A 148 -29.41 -25.47 19.49
CA TYR A 148 -29.40 -24.04 19.06
C TYR A 148 -30.56 -23.07 19.41
N GLN A 149 -30.20 -21.82 19.74
CA GLN A 149 -30.21 -20.75 18.70
C GLN A 149 -29.31 -19.55 19.02
N ASN A 150 -28.96 -18.83 17.94
CA ASN A 150 -28.14 -17.62 17.93
C ASN A 150 -28.95 -16.49 17.25
N GLU A 151 -28.78 -15.26 17.73
CA GLU A 151 -28.68 -14.05 16.90
C GLU A 151 -27.40 -13.31 17.31
#